data_AF-A0A4R0RLS4-F1
#
_entry.id   AF-A0A4R0RLS4-F1
#
_cell.length_a   1.000
_cell.length_b   1.000
_cell.length_c   1.000
_cell.angle_alpha   90.00
_cell.angle_beta   90.00
_cell.angle_gamma   90.00
#
_symmetry.space_group_name_H-M   'P 1'
#
loop_
_entity.id
_entity.type
_entity.pdbx_description
1 polymer ?
#
loop_
_entity_poly.entity_id
_entity_poly.type
_entity_poly.pdbx_seq_one_letter_code
_entity_poly.pdbx_strand_id
1 'polypeptide(L)'
;MNKYSYAITAHPRGEPVTPPSLLTGYLIVLGSILFFVVGSYATFFSAFFPLKGYHPLLDMLTEDTHYKYFVLLLVPTSAYFVIANWVGWQFYRNS
;
A
#
# COMPACT_ATOMS: atom_id res chain seq x y z
N MET A 1 -33.43 2.97 -15.73
CA MET A 1 -32.92 2.45 -14.44
C MET A 1 -32.26 1.11 -14.73
N ASN A 2 -30.91 1.06 -14.75
CA ASN A 2 -30.19 -0.04 -15.40
C ASN A 2 -30.09 -1.28 -14.49
N LYS A 3 -30.53 -2.44 -15.01
CA LYS A 3 -30.74 -3.70 -14.27
C LYS A 3 -29.49 -4.54 -13.99
N TYR A 4 -28.29 -4.03 -14.29
CA TYR A 4 -27.07 -4.84 -14.35
C TYR A 4 -26.14 -4.75 -13.12
N SER A 5 -26.47 -3.97 -12.08
CA SER A 5 -25.46 -3.56 -11.09
C SER A 5 -25.67 -4.07 -9.66
N TYR A 6 -26.34 -5.20 -9.47
CA TYR A 6 -26.55 -5.83 -8.15
C TYR A 6 -26.33 -7.36 -8.14
N ALA A 7 -25.92 -7.93 -9.27
CA ALA A 7 -25.87 -9.39 -9.44
C ALA A 7 -24.48 -10.01 -9.29
N ILE A 8 -23.50 -9.30 -8.72
CA ILE A 8 -22.17 -9.87 -8.45
C ILE A 8 -21.85 -9.66 -6.97
N THR A 9 -21.68 -10.77 -6.24
CA THR A 9 -21.42 -10.91 -4.79
C THR A 9 -22.64 -10.81 -3.86
N ALA A 10 -23.38 -11.91 -3.73
CA ALA A 10 -24.12 -12.18 -2.48
C ALA A 10 -23.11 -12.72 -1.44
N HIS A 11 -22.98 -12.06 -0.29
CA HIS A 11 -22.25 -12.60 0.86
C HIS A 11 -22.91 -13.94 1.27
N PRO A 12 -22.19 -14.97 1.79
CA PRO A 12 -22.81 -16.24 2.23
C PRO A 12 -23.88 -16.10 3.34
N ARG A 13 -24.12 -14.87 3.84
CA ARG A 13 -25.19 -14.50 4.78
C ARG A 13 -26.39 -13.78 4.12
N GLY A 14 -26.41 -13.62 2.79
CA GLY A 14 -27.50 -12.94 2.07
C GLY A 14 -27.51 -11.42 2.19
N GLU A 15 -26.45 -10.82 2.74
CA GLU A 15 -26.35 -9.36 2.87
C GLU A 15 -25.88 -8.70 1.56
N PRO A 16 -26.44 -7.53 1.20
CA PRO A 16 -26.03 -6.79 0.01
C PRO A 16 -24.58 -6.30 0.16
N VAL A 17 -23.70 -6.75 -0.72
CA VAL A 17 -22.32 -6.26 -0.78
C VAL A 17 -22.32 -4.92 -1.48
N THR A 18 -21.99 -3.86 -0.74
CA THR A 18 -21.74 -2.55 -1.32
C THR A 18 -20.30 -2.52 -1.82
N PRO A 19 -20.06 -2.44 -3.15
CA PRO A 19 -18.71 -2.32 -3.65
C PRO A 19 -18.10 -1.00 -3.15
N PRO A 20 -16.77 -0.95 -2.91
CA PRO A 20 -16.11 0.29 -2.57
C PRO A 20 -16.39 1.35 -3.64
N SER A 21 -16.54 2.60 -3.21
CA SER A 21 -16.84 3.70 -4.13
C SER A 21 -15.70 3.90 -5.14
N LEU A 22 -16.03 4.44 -6.32
CA LEU A 22 -15.03 4.81 -7.33
C LEU A 22 -13.94 5.72 -6.77
N LEU A 23 -14.30 6.67 -5.88
CA LEU A 23 -13.35 7.54 -5.19
C LEU A 23 -12.35 6.74 -4.36
N THR A 24 -12.81 5.74 -3.61
CA THR A 24 -11.95 4.85 -2.83
C THR A 24 -10.95 4.13 -3.72
N GLY A 25 -11.40 3.62 -4.88
CA GLY A 25 -10.52 3.02 -5.88
C GLY A 25 -9.43 3.98 -6.37
N TYR A 26 -9.81 5.20 -6.75
CA TYR A 26 -8.86 6.21 -7.20
C TYR A 26 -7.85 6.61 -6.11
N LEU A 27 -8.27 6.74 -4.86
CA LEU A 27 -7.37 7.07 -3.75
C LEU A 27 -6.34 5.96 -3.51
N ILE A 28 -6.73 4.69 -3.60
CA ILE A 28 -5.81 3.55 -3.47
C ILE A 28 -4.79 3.55 -4.61
N VAL A 29 -5.23 3.76 -5.84
CA VAL A 29 -4.33 3.80 -7.01
C VAL A 29 -3.38 4.98 -6.91
N LEU A 30 -3.89 6.17 -6.59
CA LEU A 30 -3.09 7.38 -6.42
C LEU A 30 -2.05 7.20 -5.30
N GLY A 31 -2.46 6.68 -4.14
CA GLY A 31 -1.56 6.38 -3.04
C GLY A 31 -0.47 5.38 -3.42
N SER A 32 -0.83 4.35 -4.21
CA SER A 32 0.13 3.35 -4.69
C SER A 32 1.15 3.95 -5.66
N ILE A 33 0.71 4.80 -6.59
CA ILE A 33 1.60 5.52 -7.52
C ILE A 33 2.53 6.45 -6.76
N LEU A 34 2.00 7.25 -5.83
CA LEU A 34 2.80 8.17 -5.02
C LEU A 34 3.84 7.40 -4.18
N PHE A 35 3.44 6.31 -3.53
CA PHE A 35 4.35 5.47 -2.77
C PHE A 35 5.47 4.90 -3.65
N PHE A 36 5.12 4.40 -4.83
CA PHE A 36 6.11 3.84 -5.76
C PHE A 36 7.08 4.92 -6.28
N VAL A 37 6.57 6.09 -6.66
CA VAL A 37 7.39 7.21 -7.17
C VAL A 37 8.32 7.74 -6.08
N VAL A 38 7.78 8.05 -4.89
CA VAL A 38 8.56 8.59 -3.76
C VAL A 38 9.56 7.55 -3.27
N GLY A 39 9.14 6.30 -3.11
CA GLY A 39 10.02 5.20 -2.67
C GLY A 39 11.15 4.94 -3.67
N SER A 40 10.85 4.89 -4.96
CA SER A 40 11.86 4.69 -6.01
C SER A 40 12.85 5.86 -6.07
N TYR A 41 12.34 7.10 -5.97
CA TYR A 41 13.19 8.29 -5.92
C TYR A 41 14.10 8.27 -4.69
N ALA A 42 13.54 8.02 -3.51
CA ALA A 42 14.27 7.98 -2.25
C ALA A 42 15.39 6.94 -2.27
N THR A 43 15.20 5.80 -2.93
CA THR A 43 16.13 4.67 -2.88
C THR A 43 17.12 4.62 -4.02
N PHE A 44 16.65 4.61 -5.26
CA PHE A 44 17.51 4.48 -6.44
C PHE A 44 18.00 5.82 -6.94
N PHE A 45 17.11 6.81 -7.12
CA PHE A 45 17.46 8.04 -7.83
C PHE A 45 18.16 9.08 -6.95
N SER A 46 17.89 9.14 -5.64
CA SER A 46 18.51 10.13 -4.73
C SER A 46 20.04 10.01 -4.65
N ALA A 47 20.60 8.82 -4.95
CA ALA A 47 22.04 8.60 -4.98
C ALA A 47 22.71 9.23 -6.22
N PHE A 48 21.97 9.39 -7.33
CA PHE A 48 22.49 9.92 -8.59
C PHE A 48 22.05 11.37 -8.86
N PHE A 49 20.85 11.75 -8.40
CA PHE A 49 20.24 13.06 -8.61
C PHE A 49 19.69 13.62 -7.29
N PRO A 50 20.56 14.08 -6.38
CA PRO A 50 20.11 14.70 -5.14
C PRO A 50 19.46 16.05 -5.44
N LEU A 51 18.13 16.12 -5.45
CA LEU A 51 17.36 17.37 -5.55
C LEU A 51 17.46 18.17 -4.24
N LYS A 52 18.63 18.78 -4.00
CA LYS A 52 18.86 19.60 -2.81
C LYS A 52 18.27 21.00 -2.98
N GLY A 53 17.56 21.50 -1.96
CA GLY A 53 17.15 22.90 -1.82
C GLY A 53 15.80 23.28 -2.47
N TYR A 54 15.06 22.31 -3.03
CA TYR A 54 13.74 22.55 -3.59
C TYR A 54 12.60 22.30 -2.59
N HIS A 55 12.74 21.32 -1.69
CA HIS A 55 11.72 21.02 -0.70
C HIS A 55 12.34 20.36 0.53
N PRO A 56 12.09 20.88 1.76
CA PRO A 56 12.75 20.40 2.98
C PRO A 56 12.47 18.92 3.26
N LEU A 57 11.31 18.41 2.84
CA LEU A 57 10.95 17.00 3.00
C LEU A 57 11.77 16.05 2.10
N LEU A 58 12.16 16.51 0.90
CA LEU A 58 13.02 15.75 -0.02
C LEU A 58 14.49 15.84 0.40
N ASP A 59 14.89 16.99 0.94
CA ASP A 59 16.23 17.21 1.49
C ASP A 59 16.48 16.26 2.68
N MET A 60 15.55 16.18 3.63
CA MET A 60 15.60 15.22 4.74
C MET A 60 15.72 13.77 4.24
N LEU A 61 14.98 13.41 3.19
CA LEU A 61 14.99 12.06 2.63
C LEU A 61 16.31 11.71 1.93
N THR A 62 17.03 12.73 1.43
CA THR A 62 18.30 12.57 0.73
C THR A 62 19.49 12.58 1.70
N GLU A 63 19.37 13.28 2.82
CA GLU A 63 20.41 13.33 3.86
C GLU A 63 20.37 12.13 4.83
N ASP A 64 19.24 11.42 4.90
CA ASP A 64 19.13 10.20 5.69
C ASP A 64 19.91 9.04 5.04
N THR A 65 21.09 8.76 5.58
CA THR A 65 21.96 7.66 5.15
C THR A 65 21.70 6.34 5.88
N HIS A 66 20.99 6.37 7.01
CA HIS A 66 20.85 5.23 7.91
C HIS A 66 19.50 4.51 7.78
N TYR A 67 18.40 5.25 7.59
CA TYR A 67 17.05 4.69 7.55
C TYR A 67 16.40 4.71 6.17
N LYS A 68 17.13 5.16 5.13
CA LYS A 68 16.69 5.21 3.74
C LYS A 68 16.03 3.91 3.23
N TYR A 69 16.54 2.75 3.66
CA TYR A 69 16.00 1.45 3.25
C TYR A 69 14.96 0.89 4.22
N PHE A 70 14.83 1.46 5.42
CA PHE A 70 13.92 0.96 6.45
C PHE A 70 12.47 0.99 5.96
N VAL A 71 12.05 2.07 5.29
CA VAL A 71 10.70 2.20 4.73
C VAL A 71 10.44 1.15 3.65
N LEU A 72 11.41 0.88 2.78
CA LEU A 72 11.28 -0.18 1.77
C LEU A 72 11.19 -1.57 2.41
N LEU A 73 11.99 -1.82 3.44
CA LEU A 73 11.98 -3.09 4.18
C LEU A 73 10.74 -3.25 5.05
N LEU A 74 10.07 -2.15 5.43
CA LEU A 74 8.83 -2.16 6.19
C LEU A 74 7.70 -2.83 5.39
N VAL A 75 7.66 -2.65 4.06
CA VAL A 75 6.63 -3.26 3.20
C VAL A 75 6.66 -4.79 3.24
N PRO A 76 7.76 -5.49 2.87
CA PRO A 76 7.81 -6.95 2.94
C PRO A 76 7.74 -7.46 4.39
N THR A 77 8.31 -6.73 5.37
CA THR A 77 8.28 -7.16 6.78
C THR A 77 6.88 -7.11 7.36
N SER A 78 6.14 -6.03 7.12
CA SER A 78 4.75 -5.89 7.58
C SER A 78 3.81 -6.85 6.83
N ALA A 79 3.97 -7.00 5.52
CA ALA A 79 3.22 -7.97 4.74
C ALA A 79 3.45 -9.39 5.26
N TYR A 80 4.71 -9.78 5.50
CA TYR A 80 5.05 -11.08 6.06
C TYR A 80 4.39 -11.30 7.43
N PHE A 81 4.49 -10.31 8.33
CA PHE A 81 3.88 -10.39 9.65
C PHE A 81 2.36 -10.60 9.58
N VAL A 82 1.66 -9.81 8.76
CA VAL A 82 0.20 -9.91 8.59
C VAL A 82 -0.19 -11.27 8.00
N ILE A 83 0.52 -11.74 6.98
CA ILE A 83 0.27 -13.03 6.34
C ILE A 83 0.53 -14.17 7.32
N ALA A 84 1.65 -14.15 8.04
CA ALA A 84 2.00 -15.18 9.01
C ALA A 84 0.98 -15.23 10.16
N ASN A 85 0.54 -14.07 10.65
CA ASN A 85 -0.51 -13.98 11.67
C ASN A 85 -1.84 -14.55 11.15
N TRP A 86 -2.23 -14.19 9.92
CA TRP A 86 -3.46 -14.69 9.31
C TRP A 86 -3.42 -16.21 9.10
N VAL A 87 -2.34 -16.72 8.52
CA VAL A 87 -2.13 -18.16 8.28
C VAL A 87 -2.06 -18.93 9.61
N GLY A 88 -1.36 -18.41 10.61
CA GLY A 88 -1.30 -19.01 11.94
C GLY A 88 -2.68 -19.15 12.58
N TRP A 89 -3.54 -18.15 12.41
CA TRP A 89 -4.92 -18.22 12.88
C TRP A 89 -5.76 -19.27 12.14
N GLN A 90 -5.53 -19.46 10.83
CA GLN A 90 -6.19 -20.53 10.07
C GLN A 90 -5.82 -21.91 10.61
N PHE A 91 -4.55 -22.13 10.94
CA PHE A 91 -4.11 -23.39 11.54
C PHE A 91 -4.72 -23.58 12.92
N TYR A 92 -4.64 -22.60 13.82
CA TYR A 92 -5.23 -22.69 15.16
C TYR A 92 -6.73 -23.02 15.16
N ARG A 93 -7.48 -22.51 14.19
CA ARG A 93 -8.93 -22.72 14.09
C ARG A 93 -9.35 -24.04 13.45
N ASN A 94 -8.47 -24.67 12.65
CA ASN A 94 -8.76 -25.88 11.88
C ASN A 94 -7.90 -27.08 12.31
N SER A 95 -7.20 -26.98 13.46
CA SER A 95 -6.51 -28.10 14.10
C SER A 95 -7.22 -28.58 15.35
#